data_AF-A0A6G2DFX0-F1
#
_entry.id   AF-A0A6G2DFX0-F1
#
_cell.length_a   1.000
_cell.length_b   1.000
_cell.length_c   1.000
_cell.angle_alpha   90.00
_cell.angle_beta   90.00
_cell.angle_gamma   90.00
#
_symmetry.space_group_name_H-M   'P 1'
#
loop_
_entity.id
_entity.type
_entity.pdbx_description
1 polymer ?
#
loop_
_entity_poly.entity_id
_entity_poly.type
_entity_poly.pdbx_seq_one_letter_code
_entity_poly.pdbx_strand_id
1 'polypeptide(L)'
;MKGINQTLLDTVIIERSRSSHKGDYGRLLLLGGTYPYGGAIIMAALAAVKSGAGLVTVGTDRENIPALHSHLPEPMAFSLQDQ
;
A
#
# COMPACT_ATOMS: atom_id res chain seq x y z
N MET A 1 -0.48 -30.11 -2.62
CA MET A 1 -0.74 -28.66 -2.76
C MET A 1 -2.03 -28.35 -2.02
N LYS A 2 -2.05 -27.46 -1.02
CA LYS A 2 -3.31 -27.09 -0.35
C LYS A 2 -4.11 -26.18 -1.28
N GLY A 3 -5.39 -26.48 -1.49
CA GLY A 3 -6.29 -25.63 -2.28
C GLY A 3 -6.72 -24.39 -1.50
N ILE A 4 -6.92 -23.27 -2.20
CA ILE A 4 -7.48 -22.04 -1.62
C ILE A 4 -9.01 -22.21 -1.56
N ASN A 5 -9.60 -21.99 -0.38
CA ASN A 5 -11.05 -22.08 -0.15
C ASN A 5 -11.55 -20.98 0.81
N GLN A 6 -12.86 -20.88 0.98
CA GLN A 6 -13.50 -19.83 1.81
C GLN A 6 -13.02 -19.86 3.27
N THR A 7 -12.82 -21.04 3.85
CA THR A 7 -12.37 -21.21 5.24
C THR A 7 -11.02 -20.53 5.50
N LEU A 8 -10.15 -20.44 4.49
CA LEU A 8 -8.88 -19.72 4.59
C LEU A 8 -9.09 -18.22 4.82
N LEU A 9 -10.09 -17.61 4.17
CA LEU A 9 -10.40 -16.19 4.32
C LEU A 9 -10.86 -15.88 5.75
N ASP A 10 -11.75 -16.71 6.28
CA ASP A 10 -12.26 -16.57 7.66
C ASP A 10 -11.15 -16.75 8.71
N THR A 11 -10.08 -17.49 8.36
CA THR A 11 -8.92 -17.70 9.24
C THR A 11 -7.95 -16.51 9.22
N VAL A 12 -7.77 -15.87 8.06
CA VAL A 12 -6.75 -14.82 7.86
C VAL A 12 -7.32 -13.42 8.12
N ILE A 13 -8.57 -13.16 7.74
CA ILE A 13 -9.22 -11.85 7.88
C ILE A 13 -9.95 -11.81 9.22
N ILE A 14 -9.26 -11.27 10.24
CA ILE A 14 -9.79 -11.15 11.60
C ILE A 14 -10.45 -9.80 11.86
N GLU A 15 -11.43 -9.78 12.76
CA GLU A 15 -12.10 -8.55 13.19
C GLU A 15 -11.11 -7.60 13.91
N ARG A 16 -11.26 -6.31 13.64
CA ARG A 16 -10.44 -5.24 14.21
C ARG A 16 -10.92 -4.87 15.61
N SER A 17 -9.99 -4.73 16.56
CA SER A 17 -10.32 -4.19 17.89
C SER A 17 -10.88 -2.77 17.78
N ARG A 18 -11.92 -2.46 18.58
CA ARG A 18 -12.52 -1.11 18.63
C ARG A 18 -11.59 -0.05 19.19
N SER A 19 -10.61 -0.44 20.01
CA SER A 19 -9.61 0.47 20.60
C SER A 19 -8.31 0.54 19.79
N SER A 20 -8.34 0.15 18.52
CA SER A 20 -7.16 0.17 17.64
C SER A 20 -6.95 1.53 17.00
N HIS A 21 -5.73 1.77 16.51
CA HIS A 21 -5.37 2.91 15.69
C HIS A 21 -4.53 2.50 14.49
N LYS A 22 -4.26 3.44 13.59
CA LYS A 22 -3.46 3.25 12.36
C LYS A 22 -2.06 2.63 12.56
N GLY A 23 -1.55 2.58 13.78
CA GLY A 23 -0.25 2.00 14.09
C GLY A 23 -0.31 0.48 14.27
N ASP A 24 -1.46 -0.05 14.72
CA ASP A 24 -1.68 -1.47 14.96
C ASP A 24 -1.74 -2.27 13.66
N TYR A 25 -2.08 -1.61 12.56
CA TYR A 25 -2.16 -2.20 11.21
C TYR A 25 -0.89 -2.02 10.39
N GLY A 26 0.23 -1.77 11.08
CA GLY A 26 1.56 -1.71 10.49
C GLY A 26 1.86 -0.45 9.69
N ARG A 27 3.13 -0.33 9.31
CA ARG A 27 3.65 0.73 8.44
C ARG A 27 4.29 0.04 7.23
N LEU A 28 3.68 0.21 6.07
CA LEU A 28 4.13 -0.41 4.84
C LEU A 28 4.94 0.59 4.02
N LEU A 29 6.12 0.17 3.57
CA LEU A 29 6.93 0.89 2.59
C LEU A 29 6.88 0.14 1.25
N LEU A 30 6.42 0.81 0.20
CA LEU A 30 6.46 0.32 -1.17
C LEU A 30 7.58 1.04 -1.92
N LEU A 31 8.44 0.30 -2.60
CA LEU A 31 9.55 0.85 -3.38
C LEU A 31 9.43 0.39 -4.83
N GLY A 32 9.46 1.32 -5.77
CA GLY A 32 9.49 0.99 -7.20
C GLY A 32 8.73 1.97 -8.08
N GLY A 33 8.27 1.48 -9.22
CA GLY A 33 7.67 2.33 -10.25
C GLY A 33 8.73 3.21 -10.92
N THR A 34 9.91 2.67 -11.21
CA THR A 34 10.90 3.41 -12.00
C THR A 34 10.39 3.62 -13.41
N TYR A 35 10.81 4.70 -14.08
CA TYR A 35 10.44 4.96 -15.48
C TYR A 35 10.72 3.72 -16.36
N PRO A 36 9.77 3.32 -17.24
CA PRO A 36 8.45 3.91 -17.51
C PRO A 36 7.28 3.31 -16.72
N TYR A 37 7.54 2.55 -15.66
CA TYR A 37 6.56 1.69 -14.97
C TYR A 37 5.88 2.32 -13.75
N GLY A 38 5.66 3.64 -13.75
CA GLY A 38 4.99 4.35 -12.65
C GLY A 38 3.60 3.79 -12.30
N GLY A 39 2.86 3.32 -13.29
CA GLY A 39 1.54 2.69 -13.06
C GLY A 39 1.58 1.47 -12.14
N ALA A 40 2.69 0.71 -12.13
CA ALA A 40 2.81 -0.49 -11.31
C ALA A 40 2.81 -0.16 -9.81
N ILE A 41 3.60 0.85 -9.40
CA ILE A 41 3.66 1.24 -7.99
C ILE A 41 2.37 1.94 -7.54
N ILE A 42 1.71 2.66 -8.45
CA ILE A 42 0.41 3.28 -8.19
C ILE A 42 -0.63 2.19 -7.88
N MET A 43 -0.76 1.17 -8.73
CA MET A 43 -1.68 0.06 -8.46
C MET A 43 -1.39 -0.67 -7.15
N ALA A 44 -0.10 -0.88 -6.83
CA ALA A 44 0.31 -1.50 -5.57
C ALA A 44 -0.09 -0.64 -4.35
N ALA A 45 0.11 0.68 -4.43
CA ALA A 45 -0.27 1.61 -3.37
C ALA A 45 -1.79 1.63 -3.16
N LEU A 46 -2.57 1.64 -4.25
CA LEU A 46 -4.03 1.53 -4.16
C LEU A 46 -4.46 0.23 -3.46
N ALA A 47 -3.88 -0.90 -3.86
CA ALA A 47 -4.20 -2.18 -3.25
C ALA A 47 -3.82 -2.22 -1.76
N ALA A 48 -2.67 -1.66 -1.38
CA ALA A 48 -2.20 -1.62 0.00
C ALA A 48 -3.13 -0.83 0.93
N VAL A 49 -3.52 0.39 0.52
CA VAL A 49 -4.44 1.21 1.32
C VAL A 49 -5.81 0.54 1.41
N LYS A 50 -6.35 0.04 0.29
CA LYS A 50 -7.66 -0.65 0.28
C LYS A 50 -7.66 -1.96 1.06
N SER A 51 -6.53 -2.65 1.16
CA SER A 51 -6.37 -3.83 2.02
C SER A 51 -6.34 -3.49 3.51
N GLY A 52 -6.26 -2.20 3.85
CA GLY A 52 -6.35 -1.70 5.22
C GLY A 52 -4.99 -1.57 5.92
N ALA A 53 -3.88 -1.46 5.18
CA ALA A 53 -2.59 -1.09 5.78
C ALA A 53 -2.72 0.22 6.56
N GLY A 54 -2.18 0.27 7.78
CA GLY A 54 -2.41 1.39 8.68
C GLY A 54 -1.76 2.69 8.23
N LEU A 55 -0.50 2.60 7.80
CA LEU A 55 0.24 3.68 7.17
C LEU A 55 0.95 3.13 5.92
N VAL A 56 0.86 3.86 4.81
CA VAL A 56 1.53 3.51 3.56
C VAL A 56 2.46 4.63 3.15
N THR A 57 3.71 4.28 2.89
CA THR A 57 4.73 5.16 2.31
C THR A 57 5.17 4.58 0.98
N VAL A 58 5.30 5.41 -0.04
CA VAL A 58 5.73 5.02 -1.38
C VAL A 58 7.02 5.77 -1.73
N GLY A 59 8.10 5.02 -1.95
CA GLY A 59 9.29 5.53 -2.61
C GLY A 59 9.22 5.21 -4.10
N THR A 60 9.12 6.24 -4.93
CA THR A 60 9.06 6.10 -6.40
C THR A 60 9.87 7.19 -7.10
N ASP A 61 9.91 7.20 -8.43
CA ASP A 61 10.46 8.32 -9.19
C ASP A 61 9.60 9.57 -8.99
N ARG A 62 10.24 10.74 -8.84
CA ARG A 62 9.58 12.03 -8.55
C ARG A 62 8.41 12.33 -9.49
N GLU A 63 8.52 11.97 -10.76
CA GLU A 63 7.51 12.20 -11.79
C GLU A 63 6.19 11.46 -11.54
N ASN A 64 6.22 10.35 -10.79
CA ASN A 64 5.02 9.57 -10.50
C ASN A 64 4.24 10.09 -9.29
N ILE A 65 4.84 10.91 -8.42
CA ILE A 65 4.21 11.37 -7.17
C ILE A 65 2.91 12.14 -7.44
N PRO A 66 2.85 13.11 -8.38
CA PRO A 66 1.59 13.78 -8.69
C PRO A 66 0.51 12.84 -9.23
N ALA A 67 0.91 11.86 -10.05
CA ALA A 67 -0.01 10.85 -10.59
C ALA A 67 -0.51 9.88 -9.51
N LEU A 68 0.34 9.51 -8.54
CA LEU A 68 -0.06 8.70 -7.39
C LEU A 68 -1.12 9.45 -6.56
N HIS A 69 -0.86 10.72 -6.22
CA HIS A 69 -1.75 11.52 -5.39
C HIS A 69 -3.04 11.94 -6.07
N SER A 70 -3.09 11.98 -7.41
CA SER A 70 -4.35 12.19 -8.13
C SER A 70 -5.31 10.99 -8.03
N HIS A 71 -4.77 9.77 -7.90
CA HIS A 71 -5.56 8.56 -7.68
C HIS A 71 -5.89 8.32 -6.20
N LEU A 72 -4.93 8.60 -5.30
CA LEU A 72 -5.06 8.30 -3.89
C LEU A 72 -4.16 9.24 -3.04
N PRO A 73 -4.72 10.19 -2.28
CA PRO A 73 -3.93 11.10 -1.43
C PRO A 73 -3.42 10.49 -0.12
N GLU A 74 -3.92 9.33 0.32
CA GLU A 74 -3.59 8.70 1.60
C GLU A 74 -2.12 8.23 1.74
N PRO A 75 -1.46 7.66 0.71
CA PRO A 75 -0.06 7.28 0.79
C PRO A 75 0.86 8.50 0.88
N MET A 76 1.77 8.49 1.85
CA MET A 76 2.91 9.39 1.85
C MET A 76 3.85 8.99 0.71
N ALA A 77 4.41 9.95 -0.01
CA ALA A 77 5.28 9.66 -1.14
C ALA A 77 6.56 10.51 -1.09
N PHE A 78 7.68 9.91 -1.44
CA PHE A 78 8.96 10.59 -1.57
C PHE A 78 9.71 10.05 -2.79
N SER A 79 10.62 10.86 -3.31
CA SER A 79 11.46 10.43 -4.43
C SER A 79 12.60 9.56 -3.91
N LEU A 80 12.84 8.41 -4.54
CA LEU A 80 13.95 7.52 -4.17
C LEU A 80 15.33 8.16 -4.37
N GLN A 81 15.38 9.26 -5.13
CA GLN A 81 16.59 10.00 -5.44
C GLN A 81 16.77 11.21 -4.51
N ASP A 82 15.83 11.45 -3.59
CA ASP A 82 15.95 12.53 -2.61
C ASP A 82 16.93 12.08 -1.52
N GLN A 83 18.04 12.82 -1.37
CA GLN A 83 19.05 12.63 -0.32
C GLN A 83 18.62 13.24 1.01
#